data_AF-A0AAX2ZDA6-F1
#
_entry.id   AF-A0AAX2ZDA6-F1
#
_cell.length_a   1.000
_cell.length_b   1.000
_cell.length_c   1.000
_cell.angle_alpha   90.00
_cell.angle_beta   90.00
_cell.angle_gamma   90.00
#
_symmetry.space_group_name_H-M   'P 1'
#
loop_
_entity.id
_entity.type
_entity.pdbx_description
1 polymer ?
#
loop_
_entity_poly.entity_id
_entity_poly.type
_entity_poly.pdbx_seq_one_letter_code
_entity_poly.pdbx_strand_id
1 'polypeptide(L)'
;MNYQLELRNYLYKIYNEKIYQILIKEDLSKLKNMNLNEIKSLLNSKEVYLGSDLDDYIINLIPEGFKGYLLRKTISKEHNLTYPLLYDEDGKQLKVYTHNSFSTVLWKDFTNETFIEDLNNKFSCKDFYNYVNENLHIIYSNLINKIEVFKNDNVIIIPYKSNNLVNTVKEMILSKKLDFSYALSFVDMVKIREEMESFAIDLSYYDEFDKLEDDLEECLNKFFKYNDSELYDLLINKENFTLIDNNKLVKKI
;
A
#
# COMPACT_ATOMS: atom_id res chain seq x y z
N MET A 1 2.21 12.86 -30.13
CA MET A 1 1.65 12.68 -28.77
C MET A 1 1.67 14.04 -28.08
N ASN A 2 0.58 14.49 -27.47
CA ASN A 2 0.54 15.76 -26.74
C ASN A 2 0.94 15.48 -25.29
N TYR A 3 2.13 15.91 -24.87
CA TYR A 3 2.67 15.57 -23.56
C TYR A 3 1.84 16.11 -22.40
N GLN A 4 1.34 17.34 -22.52
CA GLN A 4 0.52 17.97 -21.47
C GLN A 4 -0.82 17.24 -21.27
N LEU A 5 -1.41 16.72 -22.36
CA LEU A 5 -2.60 15.89 -22.28
C LEU A 5 -2.30 14.53 -21.64
N GLU A 6 -1.18 13.90 -21.98
CA GLU A 6 -0.76 12.65 -21.35
C GLU A 6 -0.53 12.83 -19.84
N LEU A 7 0.19 13.87 -19.42
CA LEU A 7 0.38 14.17 -17.99
C LEU A 7 -0.96 14.27 -17.25
N ARG A 8 -1.96 14.96 -17.84
CA ARG A 8 -3.32 15.03 -17.26
C ARG A 8 -3.97 13.65 -17.16
N ASN A 9 -3.86 12.82 -18.20
CA ASN A 9 -4.43 11.47 -18.19
C ASN A 9 -3.79 10.59 -17.09
N TYR A 10 -2.49 10.71 -16.88
CA TYR A 10 -1.80 10.01 -15.79
C TYR A 10 -2.19 10.55 -14.43
N LEU A 11 -2.32 11.88 -14.26
CA LEU A 11 -2.84 12.47 -13.04
C LEU A 11 -4.23 11.93 -12.68
N TYR A 12 -5.13 11.73 -13.64
CA TYR A 12 -6.44 11.13 -13.36
C TYR A 12 -6.34 9.68 -12.87
N LYS A 13 -5.41 8.89 -13.41
CA LYS A 13 -5.12 7.53 -12.89
C LYS A 13 -4.55 7.57 -11.47
N ILE A 14 -3.67 8.54 -11.19
CA ILE A 14 -3.09 8.76 -9.86
C ILE A 14 -4.18 9.20 -8.87
N TYR A 15 -5.07 10.11 -9.26
CA TYR A 15 -6.19 10.53 -8.42
C TYR A 15 -7.13 9.37 -8.11
N ASN A 16 -7.47 8.53 -9.10
CA ASN A 16 -8.25 7.32 -8.86
C ASN A 16 -7.59 6.39 -7.83
N GLU A 17 -6.27 6.21 -7.93
CA GLU A 17 -5.52 5.39 -6.98
C GLU A 17 -5.47 6.02 -5.58
N LYS A 18 -5.25 7.34 -5.47
CA LYS A 18 -5.31 8.04 -4.17
C LYS A 18 -6.69 7.96 -3.54
N ILE A 19 -7.77 8.12 -4.31
CA ILE A 19 -9.15 7.92 -3.81
C ILE A 19 -9.29 6.49 -3.26
N TYR A 20 -8.83 5.48 -4.01
CA TYR A 20 -8.86 4.09 -3.56
C TYR A 20 -8.08 3.89 -2.24
N GLN A 21 -6.84 4.36 -2.16
CA GLN A 21 -6.00 4.28 -0.96
C GLN A 21 -6.60 5.00 0.26
N ILE A 22 -7.37 6.06 0.03
CA ILE A 22 -8.09 6.78 1.09
C ILE A 22 -9.28 5.97 1.58
N LEU A 23 -10.11 5.46 0.66
CA LEU A 23 -11.35 4.78 1.02
C LEU A 23 -11.11 3.38 1.57
N ILE A 24 -10.07 2.66 1.10
CA ILE A 24 -9.79 1.30 1.58
C ILE A 24 -9.49 1.26 3.09
N LYS A 25 -8.96 2.37 3.64
CA LYS A 25 -8.69 2.52 5.08
C LYS A 25 -9.95 2.76 5.92
N GLU A 26 -11.08 3.06 5.31
CA GLU A 26 -12.35 3.29 6.03
C GLU A 26 -13.13 1.98 6.22
N ASP A 27 -14.04 1.97 7.20
CA ASP A 27 -14.94 0.84 7.42
C ASP A 27 -15.91 0.64 6.22
N LEU A 28 -16.04 -0.60 5.74
CA LEU A 28 -16.88 -0.90 4.56
C LEU A 28 -18.35 -0.62 4.81
N SER A 29 -18.84 -0.91 6.02
CA SER A 29 -20.25 -0.72 6.37
C SER A 29 -20.58 0.77 6.39
N LYS A 30 -19.68 1.57 6.98
CA LYS A 30 -19.73 3.04 6.93
C LYS A 30 -19.75 3.56 5.50
N LEU A 31 -18.83 3.11 4.64
CA LEU A 31 -18.79 3.52 3.24
C LEU A 31 -20.06 3.17 2.46
N LYS A 32 -20.60 1.96 2.65
CA LYS A 32 -21.84 1.52 1.98
C LYS A 32 -23.07 2.33 2.42
N ASN A 33 -23.05 2.88 3.63
CA ASN A 33 -24.13 3.69 4.17
C ASN A 33 -24.00 5.18 3.80
N MET A 34 -22.82 5.62 3.34
CA MET A 34 -22.61 7.00 2.89
C MET A 34 -23.19 7.21 1.49
N ASN A 35 -23.80 8.36 1.27
CA ASN A 35 -24.15 8.84 -0.07
C ASN A 35 -22.92 9.48 -0.76
N LEU A 36 -23.04 9.72 -2.07
CA LEU A 36 -21.94 10.26 -2.88
C LEU A 36 -21.41 11.61 -2.36
N ASN A 37 -22.27 12.49 -1.83
CA ASN A 37 -21.85 13.80 -1.34
C ASN A 37 -21.09 13.71 0.00
N GLU A 38 -21.46 12.74 0.85
CA GLU A 38 -20.72 12.44 2.07
C GLU A 38 -19.32 11.93 1.74
N ILE A 39 -19.20 11.07 0.72
CA ILE A 39 -17.90 10.54 0.28
C ILE A 39 -17.05 11.64 -0.36
N LYS A 40 -17.64 12.54 -1.16
CA LYS A 40 -16.93 13.74 -1.66
C LYS A 40 -16.41 14.59 -0.50
N SER A 41 -17.24 14.83 0.51
CA SER A 41 -16.83 15.59 1.71
C SER A 41 -15.70 14.90 2.47
N LEU A 42 -15.74 13.58 2.60
CA LEU A 42 -14.67 12.78 3.21
C LEU A 42 -13.35 12.87 2.43
N LEU A 43 -13.41 12.83 1.09
CA LEU A 43 -12.22 12.92 0.24
C LEU A 43 -11.64 14.34 0.24
N ASN A 44 -12.49 15.37 0.21
CA ASN A 44 -12.08 16.77 0.15
C ASN A 44 -11.59 17.31 1.51
N SER A 45 -11.86 16.61 2.61
CA SER A 45 -11.35 16.98 3.94
C SER A 45 -9.95 16.45 4.24
N LYS A 46 -9.45 15.50 3.44
CA LYS A 46 -8.10 14.95 3.59
C LYS A 46 -7.12 15.72 2.74
N GLU A 47 -6.02 16.14 3.34
CA GLU A 47 -4.89 16.68 2.60
C GLU A 47 -4.18 15.54 1.87
N VAL A 48 -3.95 15.71 0.56
CA VAL A 48 -3.39 14.66 -0.30
C VAL A 48 -2.13 15.19 -0.96
N TYR A 49 -1.08 14.36 -0.96
CA TYR A 49 0.17 14.65 -1.65
C TYR A 49 0.56 13.48 -2.53
N LEU A 50 1.33 13.77 -3.57
CA LEU A 50 2.02 12.75 -4.34
C LEU A 50 3.36 12.47 -3.66
N GLY A 51 3.40 11.40 -2.86
CA GLY A 51 4.61 10.92 -2.22
C GLY A 51 5.32 9.89 -3.09
N SER A 52 6.56 9.56 -2.73
CA SER A 52 7.35 8.53 -3.39
C SER A 52 6.75 7.12 -3.25
N ASP A 53 5.76 6.95 -2.36
CA ASP A 53 4.95 5.72 -2.23
C ASP A 53 4.21 5.35 -3.53
N LEU A 54 4.06 6.29 -4.47
CA LEU A 54 3.42 6.08 -5.76
C LEU A 54 4.39 6.02 -6.94
N ASP A 55 5.68 6.18 -6.75
CA ASP A 55 6.64 6.21 -7.87
C ASP A 55 6.62 4.90 -8.66
N ASP A 56 6.66 3.77 -7.96
CA ASP A 56 6.54 2.44 -8.58
C ASP A 56 5.21 2.26 -9.30
N TYR A 57 4.11 2.77 -8.73
CA TYR A 57 2.80 2.73 -9.39
C TYR A 57 2.83 3.54 -10.69
N ILE A 58 3.40 4.75 -10.69
CA ILE A 58 3.52 5.61 -11.87
C ILE A 58 4.38 4.93 -12.95
N ILE A 59 5.53 4.36 -12.57
CA ILE A 59 6.42 3.66 -13.51
C ILE A 59 5.69 2.48 -14.14
N ASN A 60 4.95 1.70 -13.34
CA ASN A 60 4.17 0.56 -13.82
C ASN A 60 2.99 0.97 -14.72
N LEU A 61 2.53 2.22 -14.68
CA LEU A 61 1.53 2.74 -15.63
C LEU A 61 2.11 3.03 -17.01
N ILE A 62 3.43 3.20 -17.14
CA ILE A 62 4.08 3.46 -18.42
C ILE A 62 3.98 2.19 -19.29
N PRO A 63 3.37 2.25 -20.49
CA PRO A 63 3.24 1.08 -21.35
C PRO A 63 4.59 0.50 -21.73
N GLU A 64 4.65 -0.82 -21.87
CA GLU A 64 5.84 -1.46 -22.43
C GLU A 64 5.95 -1.30 -23.95
N GLY A 65 7.13 -1.59 -24.48
CA GLY A 65 7.39 -1.64 -25.92
C GLY A 65 7.33 -0.28 -26.62
N PHE A 66 6.81 -0.26 -27.86
CA PHE A 66 6.81 0.93 -28.71
C PHE A 66 6.03 2.11 -28.11
N LYS A 67 4.91 1.85 -27.42
CA LYS A 67 4.10 2.91 -26.79
C LYS A 67 4.86 3.60 -25.66
N GLY A 68 5.52 2.84 -24.79
CA GLY A 68 6.39 3.40 -23.75
C GLY A 68 7.56 4.18 -24.33
N TYR A 69 8.17 3.65 -25.38
CA TYR A 69 9.22 4.34 -26.11
C TYR A 69 8.75 5.70 -26.65
N LEU A 70 7.56 5.77 -27.26
CA LEU A 70 7.01 7.03 -27.75
C LEU A 70 6.77 8.04 -26.62
N LEU A 71 6.27 7.58 -25.47
CA LEU A 71 6.08 8.43 -24.29
C LEU A 71 7.43 9.01 -23.82
N ARG A 72 8.42 8.15 -23.59
CA ARG A 72 9.77 8.54 -23.16
C ARG A 72 10.47 9.45 -24.16
N LYS A 73 10.33 9.17 -25.46
CA LYS A 73 10.83 10.02 -26.54
C LYS A 73 10.18 11.41 -26.49
N THR A 74 8.89 11.50 -26.21
CA THR A 74 8.22 12.78 -26.03
C THR A 74 8.71 13.51 -24.78
N ILE A 75 8.85 12.82 -23.63
CA ILE A 75 9.43 13.41 -22.41
C ILE A 75 10.81 14.00 -22.71
N SER A 76 11.69 13.23 -23.36
CA SER A 76 13.03 13.71 -23.73
C SER A 76 12.98 14.94 -24.64
N LYS A 77 12.04 15.00 -25.58
CA LYS A 77 11.90 16.19 -26.45
C LYS A 77 11.47 17.44 -25.69
N GLU A 78 10.50 17.30 -24.78
CA GLU A 78 9.98 18.41 -23.98
C GLU A 78 11.05 18.99 -23.05
N HIS A 79 11.97 18.14 -22.57
CA HIS A 79 13.05 18.51 -21.66
C HIS A 79 14.41 18.69 -22.35
N ASN A 80 14.46 18.71 -23.68
CA ASN A 80 15.70 18.83 -24.48
C ASN A 80 16.78 17.77 -24.13
N LEU A 81 16.36 16.56 -23.77
CA LEU A 81 17.22 15.42 -23.44
C LEU A 81 17.55 14.58 -24.69
N THR A 82 18.71 13.93 -24.66
CA THR A 82 19.09 12.95 -25.69
C THR A 82 18.32 11.65 -25.49
N TYR A 83 17.89 11.01 -26.57
CA TYR A 83 17.19 9.72 -26.53
C TYR A 83 17.70 8.76 -27.63
N PRO A 84 17.78 7.45 -27.36
CA PRO A 84 18.20 6.46 -28.34
C PRO A 84 17.11 6.21 -29.40
N LEU A 85 17.52 5.83 -30.61
CA LEU A 85 16.60 5.36 -31.66
C LEU A 85 16.40 3.85 -31.53
N LEU A 86 15.29 3.43 -30.94
CA LEU A 86 15.00 2.01 -30.64
C LEU A 86 14.00 1.36 -31.60
N TYR A 87 13.14 2.16 -32.21
CA TYR A 87 12.09 1.72 -33.11
C TYR A 87 12.09 2.57 -34.38
N ASP A 88 11.74 1.96 -35.50
CA ASP A 88 11.51 2.67 -36.76
C ASP A 88 10.14 3.39 -36.77
N GLU A 89 9.83 4.02 -37.91
CA GLU A 89 8.59 4.76 -38.10
C GLU A 89 7.34 3.85 -38.14
N ASP A 90 7.53 2.56 -38.47
CA ASP A 90 6.47 1.54 -38.46
C ASP A 90 6.25 0.94 -37.06
N GLY A 91 7.06 1.31 -36.06
CA GLY A 91 7.02 0.77 -34.72
C GLY A 91 7.70 -0.60 -34.57
N LYS A 92 8.51 -1.02 -35.54
CA LYS A 92 9.33 -2.24 -35.45
C LYS A 92 10.63 -1.94 -34.70
N GLN A 93 11.01 -2.86 -33.83
CA GLN A 93 12.24 -2.72 -33.05
C GLN A 93 13.47 -2.80 -33.96
N LEU A 94 14.35 -1.83 -33.85
CA LEU A 94 15.59 -1.78 -34.62
C LEU A 94 16.59 -2.79 -34.04
N LYS A 95 17.14 -3.66 -34.90
CA LYS A 95 18.26 -4.54 -34.54
C LYS A 95 19.56 -3.75 -34.60
N VAL A 96 19.88 -3.01 -33.55
CA VAL A 96 21.12 -2.22 -33.48
C VAL A 96 22.19 -3.02 -32.73
N TYR A 97 23.16 -3.57 -33.47
CA TYR A 97 24.25 -4.40 -32.92
C TYR A 97 25.27 -3.61 -32.06
N THR A 98 25.17 -2.28 -32.02
CA THR A 98 26.03 -1.38 -31.24
C THR A 98 25.31 -0.72 -30.06
N HIS A 99 24.07 -1.11 -29.77
CA HIS A 99 23.35 -0.56 -28.62
C HIS A 99 23.93 -1.10 -27.31
N ASN A 100 24.52 -0.20 -26.52
CA ASN A 100 24.85 -0.49 -25.14
C ASN A 100 23.54 -0.56 -24.35
N SER A 101 23.17 -1.74 -23.87
CA SER A 101 22.00 -1.94 -23.00
C SER A 101 21.99 -0.94 -21.84
N PHE A 102 23.17 -0.57 -21.34
CA PHE A 102 23.36 0.42 -20.30
C PHE A 102 22.78 1.80 -20.66
N SER A 103 23.04 2.32 -21.86
CA SER A 103 22.54 3.64 -22.28
C SER A 103 21.01 3.66 -22.40
N THR A 104 20.40 2.53 -22.75
CA THR A 104 18.94 2.41 -22.81
C THR A 104 18.32 2.36 -21.42
N VAL A 105 18.95 1.62 -20.50
CA VAL A 105 18.53 1.58 -19.09
C VAL A 105 18.62 2.98 -18.47
N LEU A 106 19.78 3.62 -18.58
CA LEU A 106 19.99 4.97 -18.05
C LEU A 106 18.98 5.99 -18.60
N TRP A 107 18.69 5.94 -19.90
CA TRP A 107 17.68 6.81 -20.51
C TRP A 107 16.26 6.53 -19.99
N LYS A 108 15.90 5.26 -19.77
CA LYS A 108 14.61 4.90 -19.17
C LYS A 108 14.50 5.43 -17.74
N ASP A 109 15.56 5.32 -16.95
CA ASP A 109 15.59 5.78 -15.57
C ASP A 109 15.45 7.30 -15.49
N PHE A 110 16.26 8.05 -16.26
CA PHE A 110 16.11 9.50 -16.32
C PHE A 110 14.72 9.93 -16.79
N THR A 111 14.15 9.27 -17.80
CA THR A 111 12.79 9.62 -18.25
C THR A 111 11.71 9.23 -17.25
N ASN A 112 11.92 8.22 -16.40
CA ASN A 112 11.02 7.93 -15.27
C ASN A 112 11.05 9.07 -14.26
N GLU A 113 12.24 9.45 -13.81
CA GLU A 113 12.44 10.51 -12.81
C GLU A 113 11.83 11.83 -13.29
N THR A 114 12.16 12.25 -14.52
CA THR A 114 11.59 13.48 -15.11
C THR A 114 10.07 13.42 -15.23
N PHE A 115 9.51 12.26 -15.60
CA PHE A 115 8.05 12.11 -15.72
C PHE A 115 7.36 12.21 -14.36
N ILE A 116 7.92 11.57 -13.33
CA ILE A 116 7.44 11.65 -11.95
C ILE A 116 7.53 13.10 -11.45
N GLU A 117 8.64 13.80 -11.71
CA GLU A 117 8.81 15.21 -11.34
C GLU A 117 7.76 16.10 -12.01
N ASP A 118 7.50 15.92 -13.31
CA ASP A 118 6.46 16.67 -14.02
C ASP A 118 5.05 16.43 -13.46
N LEU A 119 4.75 15.19 -13.05
CA LEU A 119 3.49 14.83 -12.41
C LEU A 119 3.40 15.49 -11.02
N ASN A 120 4.46 15.44 -10.23
CA ASN A 120 4.55 16.10 -8.92
C ASN A 120 4.33 17.62 -9.04
N ASN A 121 4.99 18.26 -10.01
CA ASN A 121 4.86 19.69 -10.25
C ASN A 121 3.45 20.13 -10.67
N LYS A 122 2.67 19.22 -11.29
CA LYS A 122 1.28 19.48 -11.69
C LYS A 122 0.25 19.03 -10.66
N PHE A 123 0.62 18.14 -9.76
CA PHE A 123 -0.28 17.64 -8.74
C PHE A 123 -0.65 18.77 -7.78
N SER A 124 -1.93 18.92 -7.47
CA SER A 124 -2.37 19.84 -6.42
C SER A 124 -3.61 19.31 -5.70
N CYS A 125 -3.74 19.62 -4.40
CA CYS A 125 -4.96 19.29 -3.63
C CYS A 125 -6.21 19.88 -4.31
N LYS A 126 -6.09 21.10 -4.84
CA LYS A 126 -7.19 21.78 -5.52
C LYS A 126 -7.67 21.01 -6.74
N ASP A 127 -6.74 20.55 -7.58
CA ASP A 127 -7.10 19.78 -8.78
C ASP A 127 -7.62 18.39 -8.44
N PHE A 128 -7.08 17.77 -7.38
CA PHE A 128 -7.64 16.54 -6.83
C PHE A 128 -9.09 16.73 -6.38
N TYR A 129 -9.41 17.77 -5.59
CA TYR A 129 -10.78 18.03 -5.14
C TYR A 129 -11.72 18.33 -6.31
N ASN A 130 -11.27 19.11 -7.31
CA ASN A 130 -12.02 19.36 -8.53
C ASN A 130 -12.32 18.04 -9.26
N TYR A 131 -11.30 17.18 -9.42
CA TYR A 131 -11.46 15.88 -10.04
C TYR A 131 -12.46 14.99 -9.29
N VAL A 132 -12.39 14.92 -7.96
CA VAL A 132 -13.36 14.20 -7.12
C VAL A 132 -14.79 14.71 -7.34
N ASN A 133 -14.97 16.03 -7.34
CA ASN A 133 -16.28 16.63 -7.48
C ASN A 133 -16.91 16.34 -8.85
N GLU A 134 -16.10 16.38 -9.91
CA GLU A 134 -16.53 16.18 -11.29
C GLU A 134 -16.68 14.69 -11.66
N ASN A 135 -15.76 13.82 -11.22
CA ASN A 135 -15.60 12.48 -11.80
C ASN A 135 -15.97 11.33 -10.84
N LEU A 136 -16.10 11.56 -9.53
CA LEU A 136 -16.35 10.47 -8.57
C LEU A 136 -17.58 9.62 -8.94
N HIS A 137 -18.65 10.25 -9.43
CA HIS A 137 -19.88 9.57 -9.83
C HIS A 137 -19.67 8.52 -10.94
N ILE A 138 -18.66 8.70 -11.79
CA ILE A 138 -18.33 7.81 -12.91
C ILE A 138 -17.63 6.55 -12.38
N ILE A 139 -16.73 6.73 -11.41
CA ILE A 139 -15.86 5.66 -10.91
C ILE A 139 -16.41 4.96 -9.67
N TYR A 140 -17.40 5.55 -8.99
CA TYR A 140 -17.84 5.15 -7.64
C TYR A 140 -18.23 3.67 -7.52
N SER A 141 -19.11 3.17 -8.39
CA SER A 141 -19.60 1.79 -8.29
C SER A 141 -18.48 0.76 -8.47
N ASN A 142 -17.60 0.98 -9.45
CA ASN A 142 -16.44 0.11 -9.67
C ASN A 142 -15.46 0.16 -8.50
N LEU A 143 -15.27 1.35 -7.93
CA LEU A 143 -14.39 1.57 -6.80
C LEU A 143 -14.88 0.84 -5.54
N ILE A 144 -16.16 0.97 -5.20
CA ILE A 144 -16.74 0.27 -4.04
C ILE A 144 -16.68 -1.25 -4.21
N ASN A 145 -16.97 -1.76 -5.41
CA ASN A 145 -16.82 -3.18 -5.70
C ASN A 145 -15.37 -3.65 -5.55
N LYS A 146 -14.40 -2.87 -6.06
CA LYS A 146 -12.96 -3.17 -5.90
C LYS A 146 -12.56 -3.21 -4.42
N ILE A 147 -13.04 -2.25 -3.61
CA ILE A 147 -12.80 -2.22 -2.17
C ILE A 147 -13.43 -3.46 -1.51
N GLU A 148 -14.68 -3.78 -1.81
CA GLU A 148 -15.36 -4.94 -1.24
C GLU A 148 -14.64 -6.26 -1.54
N VAL A 149 -14.22 -6.48 -2.79
CA VAL A 149 -13.43 -7.66 -3.17
C VAL A 149 -12.14 -7.71 -2.37
N PHE A 150 -11.38 -6.61 -2.33
CA PHE A 150 -10.13 -6.53 -1.56
C PHE A 150 -10.35 -6.86 -0.08
N LYS A 151 -11.39 -6.28 0.55
CA LYS A 151 -11.67 -6.50 1.97
C LYS A 151 -12.09 -7.94 2.27
N ASN A 152 -12.80 -8.57 1.32
CA ASN A 152 -13.25 -9.95 1.43
C ASN A 152 -12.11 -10.96 1.21
N ASP A 153 -11.17 -10.65 0.31
CA ASP A 153 -9.99 -11.49 0.06
C ASP A 153 -8.97 -11.41 1.20
N ASN A 154 -8.96 -10.29 1.93
CA ASN A 154 -8.05 -10.03 3.05
C ASN A 154 -8.74 -10.17 4.42
N VAL A 155 -9.79 -11.00 4.53
CA VAL A 155 -10.44 -11.25 5.82
C VAL A 155 -9.53 -12.08 6.73
N ILE A 156 -9.26 -11.55 7.91
CA ILE A 156 -8.60 -12.31 8.98
C ILE A 156 -9.66 -13.12 9.71
N ILE A 157 -9.51 -14.43 9.74
CA ILE A 157 -10.37 -15.36 10.47
C ILE A 157 -9.54 -16.06 11.54
N ILE A 158 -9.82 -15.77 12.81
CA ILE A 158 -9.21 -16.43 13.96
C ILE A 158 -10.23 -17.45 14.50
N PRO A 159 -9.94 -18.77 14.49
CA PRO A 159 -10.78 -19.75 15.17
C PRO A 159 -10.90 -19.39 16.65
N TYR A 160 -12.13 -19.34 17.17
CA TYR A 160 -12.39 -18.97 18.55
C TYR A 160 -12.82 -20.18 19.37
N LYS A 161 -12.08 -20.42 20.45
CA LYS A 161 -12.45 -21.30 21.56
C LYS A 161 -12.15 -20.54 22.84
N SER A 162 -13.12 -20.49 23.76
CA SER A 162 -13.10 -19.62 24.94
C SER A 162 -11.85 -19.75 25.84
N ASN A 163 -11.12 -20.87 25.75
CA ASN A 163 -9.96 -21.18 26.59
C ASN A 163 -8.71 -21.57 25.77
N ASN A 164 -8.64 -21.16 24.50
CA ASN A 164 -7.50 -21.45 23.63
C ASN A 164 -7.23 -20.34 22.62
N LEU A 165 -7.75 -19.14 22.85
CA LEU A 165 -7.63 -18.03 21.92
C LEU A 165 -6.17 -17.56 21.85
N VAL A 166 -5.50 -17.45 22.99
CA VAL A 166 -4.08 -17.06 23.09
C VAL A 166 -3.22 -18.02 22.27
N ASN A 167 -3.33 -19.32 22.48
CA ASN A 167 -2.55 -20.30 21.72
C ASN A 167 -2.87 -20.26 20.23
N THR A 168 -4.15 -20.14 19.87
CA THR A 168 -4.56 -20.04 18.45
C THR A 168 -3.94 -18.82 17.78
N VAL A 169 -3.93 -17.67 18.45
CA VAL A 169 -3.32 -16.44 17.95
C VAL A 169 -1.80 -16.59 17.80
N LYS A 170 -1.11 -17.16 18.79
CA LYS A 170 0.34 -17.44 18.70
C LYS A 170 0.66 -18.33 17.50
N GLU A 171 -0.05 -19.43 17.32
CA GLU A 171 0.13 -20.34 16.18
C GLU A 171 -0.14 -19.64 14.84
N MET A 172 -1.13 -18.76 14.78
CA MET A 172 -1.42 -18.01 13.56
C MET A 172 -0.34 -16.99 13.22
N ILE A 173 0.26 -16.32 14.22
CA ILE A 173 1.41 -15.44 14.03
C ILE A 173 2.61 -16.25 13.51
N LEU A 174 2.95 -17.36 14.18
CA LEU A 174 4.07 -18.22 13.80
C LEU A 174 3.92 -18.83 12.39
N SER A 175 2.69 -19.19 12.01
CA SER A 175 2.39 -19.72 10.67
C SER A 175 2.17 -18.64 9.60
N LYS A 176 2.40 -17.36 9.92
CA LYS A 176 2.24 -16.20 9.03
C LYS A 176 0.81 -16.02 8.49
N LYS A 177 -0.18 -16.58 9.18
CA LYS A 177 -1.62 -16.34 8.90
C LYS A 177 -2.13 -15.07 9.56
N LEU A 178 -1.44 -14.62 10.61
CA LEU A 178 -1.62 -13.31 11.22
C LEU A 178 -0.33 -12.52 11.01
N ASP A 179 -0.47 -11.24 10.68
CA ASP A 179 0.66 -10.36 10.43
C ASP A 179 1.54 -10.18 11.68
N PHE A 180 2.86 -9.98 11.47
CA PHE A 180 3.81 -9.80 12.56
C PHE A 180 3.49 -8.57 13.44
N SER A 181 2.83 -7.55 12.90
CA SER A 181 2.40 -6.37 13.66
C SER A 181 1.54 -6.71 14.88
N TYR A 182 0.81 -7.83 14.87
CA TYR A 182 0.06 -8.29 16.04
C TYR A 182 0.97 -8.77 17.17
N ALA A 183 2.14 -9.35 16.86
CA ALA A 183 3.13 -9.72 17.87
C ALA A 183 3.62 -8.49 18.64
N LEU A 184 3.93 -7.39 17.94
CA LEU A 184 4.34 -6.12 18.56
C LEU A 184 3.29 -5.59 19.55
N SER A 185 2.01 -5.73 19.21
CA SER A 185 0.91 -5.32 20.08
C SER A 185 0.73 -6.24 21.29
N PHE A 186 0.90 -7.56 21.11
CA PHE A 186 0.55 -8.58 22.11
C PHE A 186 1.68 -8.97 23.05
N VAL A 187 2.94 -8.68 22.69
CA VAL A 187 4.12 -9.02 23.48
C VAL A 187 4.59 -7.83 24.30
N ASP A 188 5.01 -8.09 25.54
CA ASP A 188 5.56 -7.11 26.48
C ASP A 188 7.01 -6.77 26.15
N MET A 189 7.18 -5.78 25.26
CA MET A 189 8.48 -5.26 24.85
C MET A 189 9.32 -4.74 26.03
N VAL A 190 8.67 -4.22 27.08
CA VAL A 190 9.39 -3.76 28.28
C VAL A 190 9.98 -4.95 29.02
N LYS A 191 9.21 -6.04 29.18
CA LYS A 191 9.73 -7.27 29.80
C LYS A 191 10.80 -7.97 28.97
N ILE A 192 10.69 -7.94 27.64
CA ILE A 192 11.77 -8.41 26.75
C ILE A 192 13.05 -7.64 27.08
N ARG A 193 12.96 -6.31 27.10
CA ARG A 193 14.11 -5.45 27.40
C ARG A 193 14.69 -5.74 28.78
N GLU A 194 13.86 -5.81 29.83
CA GLU A 194 14.29 -6.12 31.20
C GLU A 194 15.03 -7.47 31.28
N GLU A 195 14.56 -8.49 30.55
CA GLU A 195 15.25 -9.76 30.48
C GLU A 195 16.59 -9.65 29.74
N MET A 196 16.63 -8.99 28.59
CA MET A 196 17.86 -8.80 27.82
C MET A 196 18.93 -8.06 28.65
N GLU A 197 18.52 -7.01 29.37
CA GLU A 197 19.40 -6.28 30.31
C GLU A 197 19.91 -7.18 31.44
N SER A 198 19.07 -8.09 31.95
CA SER A 198 19.47 -9.04 32.99
C SER A 198 20.55 -10.03 32.52
N PHE A 199 20.62 -10.30 31.22
CA PHE A 199 21.66 -11.10 30.57
C PHE A 199 22.84 -10.26 30.07
N ALA A 200 22.90 -8.97 30.42
CA ALA A 200 23.92 -8.02 30.01
C ALA A 200 24.07 -7.89 28.48
N ILE A 201 22.95 -8.01 27.75
CA ILE A 201 22.91 -7.77 26.31
C ILE A 201 23.07 -6.26 26.05
N ASP A 202 23.96 -5.89 25.14
CA ASP A 202 24.13 -4.50 24.70
C ASP A 202 23.02 -4.11 23.71
N LEU A 203 22.00 -3.42 24.23
CA LEU A 203 20.83 -2.96 23.47
C LEU A 203 21.15 -1.95 22.35
N SER A 204 22.38 -1.44 22.28
CA SER A 204 22.79 -0.57 21.17
C SER A 204 23.03 -1.33 19.86
N TYR A 205 23.27 -2.64 19.95
CA TYR A 205 23.51 -3.52 18.80
C TYR A 205 22.39 -4.54 18.55
N TYR A 206 21.62 -4.87 19.58
CA TYR A 206 20.56 -5.87 19.52
C TYR A 206 19.45 -5.51 20.49
N ASP A 207 18.36 -4.97 19.98
CA ASP A 207 17.28 -4.44 20.79
C ASP A 207 16.09 -5.41 20.94
N GLU A 208 15.07 -4.99 21.69
CA GLU A 208 13.90 -5.84 21.93
C GLU A 208 13.10 -6.17 20.66
N PHE A 209 13.21 -5.37 19.59
CA PHE A 209 12.55 -5.63 18.31
C PHE A 209 13.31 -6.70 17.54
N ASP A 210 14.64 -6.60 17.50
CA ASP A 210 15.49 -7.63 16.89
C ASP A 210 15.26 -8.99 17.57
N LYS A 211 15.19 -9.01 18.91
CA LYS A 211 14.88 -10.22 19.68
C LYS A 211 13.51 -10.79 19.37
N LEU A 212 12.48 -9.95 19.19
CA LEU A 212 11.14 -10.41 18.83
C LEU A 212 11.09 -10.98 17.41
N GLU A 213 11.85 -10.42 16.46
CA GLU A 213 11.93 -10.90 15.08
C GLU A 213 12.67 -12.23 14.98
N ASP A 214 13.83 -12.35 15.64
CA ASP A 214 14.67 -13.54 15.59
C ASP A 214 14.10 -14.71 16.40
N ASP A 215 13.59 -14.44 17.61
CA ASP A 215 13.13 -15.45 18.58
C ASP A 215 11.63 -15.34 18.89
N LEU A 216 10.83 -15.11 17.84
CA LEU A 216 9.39 -14.89 17.92
C LEU A 216 8.64 -15.92 18.77
N GLU A 217 8.95 -17.21 18.64
CA GLU A 217 8.28 -18.28 19.39
C GLU A 217 8.56 -18.18 20.90
N GLU A 218 9.81 -17.95 21.29
CA GLU A 218 10.19 -17.76 22.69
C GLU A 218 9.48 -16.53 23.26
N CYS A 219 9.52 -15.42 22.52
CA CYS A 219 8.91 -14.17 22.93
C CYS A 219 7.39 -14.28 23.12
N LEU A 220 6.69 -14.91 22.16
CA LEU A 220 5.26 -15.19 22.26
C LEU A 220 4.93 -16.11 23.44
N ASN A 221 5.80 -17.06 23.78
CA ASN A 221 5.53 -17.98 24.87
C ASN A 221 5.73 -17.33 26.25
N LYS A 222 6.76 -16.51 26.40
CA LYS A 222 7.19 -15.98 27.70
C LYS A 222 6.61 -14.61 28.04
N PHE A 223 6.43 -13.75 27.04
CA PHE A 223 6.14 -12.32 27.24
C PHE A 223 4.77 -11.90 26.71
N PHE A 224 3.87 -12.85 26.44
CA PHE A 224 2.51 -12.53 26.01
C PHE A 224 1.76 -11.78 27.11
N LYS A 225 1.21 -10.61 26.78
CA LYS A 225 0.59 -9.68 27.74
C LYS A 225 -0.76 -10.14 28.28
N TYR A 226 -1.51 -10.91 27.49
CA TYR A 226 -2.95 -11.09 27.67
C TYR A 226 -3.34 -12.53 27.97
N ASN A 227 -4.32 -12.71 28.86
CA ASN A 227 -5.06 -13.98 28.94
C ASN A 227 -6.16 -14.07 27.86
N ASP A 228 -6.84 -15.23 27.74
CA ASP A 228 -7.87 -15.46 26.71
C ASP A 228 -9.00 -14.41 26.73
N SER A 229 -9.48 -14.03 27.91
CA SER A 229 -10.55 -13.04 28.07
C SER A 229 -10.09 -11.63 27.70
N GLU A 230 -8.91 -11.22 28.17
CA GLU A 230 -8.33 -9.91 27.85
C GLU A 230 -8.02 -9.77 26.35
N LEU A 231 -7.50 -10.85 25.74
CA LEU A 231 -7.22 -10.89 24.31
C LEU A 231 -8.52 -10.81 23.50
N TYR A 232 -9.57 -11.51 23.93
CA TYR A 232 -10.89 -11.42 23.31
C TYR A 232 -11.42 -9.98 23.34
N ASP A 233 -11.39 -9.32 24.51
CA ASP A 233 -11.85 -7.95 24.67
C ASP A 233 -11.03 -6.97 23.82
N LEU A 234 -9.72 -7.16 23.73
CA LEU A 234 -8.85 -6.35 22.89
C LEU A 234 -9.17 -6.55 21.40
N LEU A 235 -9.34 -7.81 20.97
CA LEU A 235 -9.63 -8.12 19.58
C LEU A 235 -10.96 -7.50 19.13
N ILE A 236 -12.00 -7.56 19.97
CA ILE A 236 -13.30 -6.97 19.62
C ILE A 236 -13.26 -5.44 19.72
N ASN A 237 -12.80 -4.89 20.84
CA ASN A 237 -13.01 -3.47 21.13
C ASN A 237 -11.96 -2.55 20.50
N LYS A 238 -10.73 -3.05 20.28
CA LYS A 238 -9.63 -2.24 19.72
C LYS A 238 -9.27 -2.65 18.30
N GLU A 239 -9.30 -3.96 18.01
CA GLU A 239 -8.90 -4.48 16.70
C GLU A 239 -10.08 -4.69 15.74
N ASN A 240 -11.32 -4.37 16.15
CA ASN A 240 -12.53 -4.46 15.33
C ASN A 240 -12.85 -5.87 14.79
N PHE A 241 -12.52 -6.91 15.56
CA PHE A 241 -13.00 -8.27 15.27
C PHE A 241 -14.48 -8.42 15.67
N THR A 242 -15.19 -9.27 14.93
CA THR A 242 -16.58 -9.64 15.21
C THR A 242 -16.66 -11.15 15.47
N LEU A 243 -17.35 -11.54 16.55
CA LEU A 243 -17.61 -12.95 16.83
C LEU A 243 -18.78 -13.43 15.96
N ILE A 244 -18.53 -14.44 15.13
CA ILE A 244 -19.52 -15.06 14.25
C ILE A 244 -19.70 -16.52 14.66
N ASP A 245 -20.94 -16.99 14.70
CA ASP A 245 -21.32 -18.39 15.01
C ASP A 245 -20.73 -18.93 16.34
N ASN A 246 -20.32 -18.04 17.26
CA ASN A 246 -19.62 -18.34 18.52
C ASN A 246 -18.35 -19.20 18.38
N ASN A 247 -17.76 -19.29 17.19
CA ASN A 247 -16.63 -20.18 16.92
C ASN A 247 -15.50 -19.56 16.09
N LYS A 248 -15.66 -18.31 15.63
CA LYS A 248 -14.64 -17.58 14.86
C LYS A 248 -14.75 -16.07 15.10
N LEU A 249 -13.60 -15.44 15.23
CA LEU A 249 -13.44 -13.99 15.23
C LEU A 249 -13.03 -13.56 13.82
N VAL A 250 -13.75 -12.60 13.26
CA VAL A 250 -13.58 -12.16 11.88
C VAL A 250 -13.31 -10.67 11.83
N LYS A 251 -12.22 -10.27 11.17
CA LYS A 251 -11.87 -8.88 10.86
C LYS A 251 -11.77 -8.72 9.35
N LYS A 252 -12.53 -7.78 8.80
CA LYS A 252 -12.41 -7.36 7.40
C LYS A 252 -11.38 -6.23 7.35
N ILE A 253 -10.32 -6.39 6.55
CA ILE A 253 -9.29 -5.35 6.36
C ILE A 253 -9.80 -4.29 5.41
#